data_AF-A0A3Q0S9R1-F1
#
_entry.id   AF-A0A3Q0S9R1-F1
#
_cell.length_a   1.000
_cell.length_b   1.000
_cell.length_c   1.000
_cell.angle_alpha   90.00
_cell.angle_beta   90.00
_cell.angle_gamma   90.00
#
_symmetry.space_group_name_H-M   'P 1'
#
loop_
_entity.id
_entity.type
_entity.pdbx_description
1 polymer ?
#
loop_
_entity_poly.entity_id
_entity_poly.type
_entity_poly.pdbx_seq_one_letter_code
_entity_poly.pdbx_strand_id
1 'polypeptide(L)'
;MVPGLWKETLGLAEDYLSLCCTSPHQVPPPPSESAAAMRRLGQDIERQHQARFDNLAQTFLRHCGPDHCSSLRKVMEELVGDGHLNWGRVVSLFAFTGVLARKRLEQKPGLDPGQQQELGQEPISCRELAETIADYLGEEKKDWLLDNDGWEGFCKYSRSAREVSQDSSMKTALFAAAGVGLAGLTFLLVR
;
A
#
# COMPACT_ATOMS: atom_id res chain seq x y z
N MET A 1 -18.10 17.38 -11.17
CA MET A 1 -16.77 17.70 -10.61
C MET A 1 -16.23 16.39 -10.08
N VAL A 2 -15.24 15.79 -10.74
CA VAL A 2 -14.55 14.62 -10.20
C VAL A 2 -13.94 15.06 -8.86
N PRO A 3 -14.08 14.30 -7.76
CA PRO A 3 -13.32 14.58 -6.55
C PRO A 3 -11.85 14.78 -6.94
N GLY A 4 -11.15 15.74 -6.34
CA GLY A 4 -9.72 15.89 -6.60
C GLY A 4 -9.02 14.54 -6.39
N LEU A 5 -8.15 14.12 -7.31
CA LEU A 5 -7.47 12.82 -7.27
C LEU A 5 -6.79 12.56 -5.93
N TRP A 6 -6.26 13.61 -5.29
CA TRP A 6 -5.76 13.56 -3.92
C TRP A 6 -6.81 13.06 -2.92
N LYS A 7 -8.03 13.62 -2.92
CA LYS A 7 -9.10 13.24 -1.97
C LYS A 7 -9.58 11.81 -2.20
N GLU A 8 -9.69 11.40 -3.46
CA GLU A 8 -10.06 10.03 -3.80
C GLU A 8 -8.97 9.03 -3.38
N THR A 9 -7.70 9.37 -3.63
CA THR A 9 -6.54 8.58 -3.20
C THR A 9 -6.46 8.47 -1.68
N LEU A 10 -6.68 9.58 -0.96
CA LEU A 10 -6.70 9.59 0.50
C LEU A 10 -7.78 8.65 1.03
N GLY A 11 -9.02 8.78 0.55
CA GLY A 11 -10.12 7.91 0.98
C GLY A 11 -9.86 6.43 0.68
N LEU A 12 -9.22 6.12 -0.45
CA LEU A 12 -8.82 4.77 -0.80
C LEU A 12 -7.72 4.22 0.13
N ALA A 13 -6.74 5.04 0.48
CA ALA A 13 -5.66 4.67 1.38
C ALA A 13 -6.14 4.50 2.82
N GLU A 14 -6.97 5.42 3.33
CA GLU A 14 -7.61 5.30 4.64
C GLU A 14 -8.44 4.03 4.75
N ASP A 15 -9.23 3.73 3.72
CA ASP A 15 -10.03 2.49 3.65
C ASP A 15 -9.16 1.24 3.76
N TYR A 16 -8.10 1.17 2.96
CA TYR A 16 -7.22 -0.01 2.92
C TYR A 16 -6.43 -0.17 4.21
N LEU A 17 -5.87 0.91 4.77
CA LEU A 17 -5.11 0.85 6.02
C LEU A 17 -6.01 0.54 7.22
N SER A 18 -7.24 1.09 7.24
CA SER A 18 -8.24 0.73 8.24
C SER A 18 -8.58 -0.76 8.17
N LEU A 19 -8.77 -1.32 6.96
CA LEU A 19 -8.97 -2.75 6.78
C LEU A 19 -7.82 -3.58 7.38
N CYS A 20 -6.56 -3.23 7.07
CA CYS A 20 -5.39 -3.97 7.55
C CYS A 20 -5.24 -3.98 9.08
N CYS A 21 -5.79 -2.97 9.75
CA CYS A 21 -5.73 -2.81 11.21
C CYS A 21 -7.01 -3.29 11.93
N THR A 22 -8.09 -3.62 11.20
CA THR A 22 -9.39 -3.98 11.78
C THR A 22 -9.54 -5.50 11.89
N SER A 23 -10.17 -5.97 12.97
CA SER A 23 -10.51 -7.38 13.13
C SER A 23 -11.46 -7.87 12.01
N PRO A 24 -11.31 -9.11 11.50
CA PRO A 24 -12.13 -9.63 10.40
C PRO A 24 -13.65 -9.54 10.62
N HIS A 25 -14.11 -9.53 11.88
CA HIS A 25 -15.53 -9.48 12.25
C HIS A 25 -16.16 -8.09 12.19
N GLN A 26 -15.37 -7.02 12.00
CA GLN A 26 -15.83 -5.62 12.07
C GLN A 26 -15.57 -4.84 10.78
N VAL A 27 -15.21 -5.53 9.69
CA VAL A 27 -14.85 -4.88 8.43
C VAL A 27 -16.11 -4.30 7.74
N PRO A 28 -16.23 -2.98 7.58
CA PRO A 28 -17.34 -2.38 6.85
C PRO A 28 -17.25 -2.72 5.34
N PRO A 29 -18.36 -2.65 4.60
CA PRO A 29 -18.33 -2.80 3.15
C PRO A 29 -17.41 -1.73 2.52
N PRO A 30 -16.75 -2.04 1.38
CA PRO A 30 -15.89 -1.07 0.72
C PRO A 30 -16.72 0.15 0.25
N PRO A 31 -16.23 1.39 0.44
CA PRO A 31 -16.96 2.62 0.13
C PRO A 31 -17.08 2.91 -1.37
N SER A 32 -16.31 2.22 -2.21
CA SER A 32 -16.30 2.38 -3.67
C SER A 32 -15.87 1.10 -4.38
N GLU A 33 -16.04 1.04 -5.70
CA GLU A 33 -15.50 -0.06 -6.51
C GLU A 33 -13.96 -0.11 -6.46
N SER A 34 -13.30 1.06 -6.50
CA SER A 34 -11.84 1.16 -6.38
C SER A 34 -11.34 0.63 -5.03
N ALA A 35 -12.04 0.92 -3.94
CA ALA A 35 -11.77 0.33 -2.63
C ALA A 35 -11.94 -1.18 -2.63
N ALA A 36 -13.05 -1.68 -3.18
CA ALA A 36 -13.28 -3.12 -3.30
C ALA A 36 -12.16 -3.81 -4.12
N ALA A 37 -11.70 -3.19 -5.20
CA ALA A 37 -10.61 -3.67 -6.02
C ALA A 37 -9.27 -3.67 -5.28
N MET A 38 -8.94 -2.57 -4.58
CA MET A 38 -7.69 -2.43 -3.83
C MET A 38 -7.61 -3.44 -2.69
N ARG A 39 -8.67 -3.58 -1.88
CA ARG A 39 -8.77 -4.58 -0.81
C ARG A 39 -8.47 -5.99 -1.33
N ARG A 40 -9.09 -6.37 -2.46
CA ARG A 40 -8.87 -7.70 -3.06
C ARG A 40 -7.44 -7.89 -3.56
N LEU A 41 -6.98 -7.02 -4.46
CA LEU A 41 -5.68 -7.16 -5.11
C LEU A 41 -4.53 -7.04 -4.09
N GLY A 42 -4.66 -6.12 -3.13
CA GLY A 42 -3.70 -5.95 -2.04
C GLY A 42 -3.60 -7.18 -1.14
N GLN A 43 -4.74 -7.77 -0.73
CA GLN A 43 -4.74 -9.01 0.03
C GLN A 43 -4.22 -10.21 -0.78
N ASP A 44 -4.53 -10.28 -2.08
CA ASP A 44 -4.04 -11.36 -2.96
C ASP A 44 -2.52 -11.31 -3.10
N ILE A 45 -1.95 -10.13 -3.37
CA ILE A 45 -0.50 -9.98 -3.51
C ILE A 45 0.22 -10.17 -2.16
N GLU A 46 -0.38 -9.71 -1.05
CA GLU A 46 0.14 -9.97 0.30
C GLU A 46 0.16 -11.47 0.59
N ARG A 47 -0.96 -12.19 0.39
CA ARG A 47 -1.01 -13.65 0.61
C ARG A 47 -0.01 -14.41 -0.27
N GLN A 48 0.11 -14.03 -1.53
CA GLN A 48 1.03 -14.68 -2.47
C GLN A 48 2.51 -14.47 -2.09
N HIS A 49 2.85 -13.32 -1.49
CA HIS A 49 4.21 -12.93 -1.17
C HIS A 49 4.41 -12.63 0.32
N GLN A 50 3.68 -13.34 1.19
CA GLN A 50 3.58 -13.05 2.63
C GLN A 50 4.95 -12.89 3.29
N ALA A 51 5.83 -13.88 3.13
CA ALA A 51 7.16 -13.85 3.73
C ALA A 51 8.01 -12.65 3.27
N ARG A 52 7.84 -12.20 2.03
CA ARG A 52 8.55 -11.03 1.50
C ARG A 52 8.00 -9.76 2.12
N PHE A 53 6.70 -9.54 2.06
CA PHE A 53 6.08 -8.37 2.68
C PHE A 53 6.38 -8.28 4.19
N ASP A 54 6.34 -9.40 4.89
CA ASP A 54 6.70 -9.46 6.31
C ASP A 54 8.16 -9.04 6.54
N ASN A 55 9.09 -9.57 5.75
CA ASN A 55 10.50 -9.21 5.83
C ASN A 55 10.75 -7.73 5.48
N LEU A 56 10.09 -7.23 4.43
CA LEU A 56 10.21 -5.83 4.02
C LEU A 56 9.72 -4.89 5.12
N ALA A 57 8.51 -5.14 5.65
CA ALA A 57 7.96 -4.32 6.72
C ALA A 57 8.85 -4.37 7.97
N GLN A 58 9.34 -5.56 8.37
CA GLN A 58 10.24 -5.67 9.52
C GLN A 58 11.56 -4.90 9.31
N THR A 59 12.12 -4.97 8.11
CA THR A 59 13.38 -4.28 7.78
C THR A 59 13.17 -2.77 7.73
N PHE A 60 12.09 -2.30 7.09
CA PHE A 60 11.69 -0.90 7.14
C PHE A 60 11.58 -0.40 8.58
N LEU A 61 10.86 -1.14 9.45
CA LEU A 61 10.68 -0.76 10.85
C LEU A 61 11.97 -0.72 11.68
N ARG A 62 13.00 -1.47 11.28
CA ARG A 62 14.31 -1.50 11.94
C ARG A 62 15.21 -0.34 11.50
N HIS A 63 15.09 0.09 10.25
CA HIS A 63 15.99 1.06 9.63
C HIS A 63 15.37 2.44 9.38
N CYS A 64 14.04 2.57 9.49
CA CYS A 64 13.39 3.86 9.39
C CYS A 64 13.82 4.77 10.55
N GLY A 65 14.06 6.04 10.24
CA GLY A 65 14.27 7.06 11.26
C GLY A 65 12.99 7.32 12.07
N PRO A 66 13.00 8.31 12.98
CA PRO A 66 11.79 8.68 13.74
C PRO A 66 10.65 9.15 12.82
N ASP A 67 10.98 9.68 11.64
CA ASP A 67 10.03 10.08 10.61
C ASP A 67 9.75 8.94 9.62
N HIS A 68 8.61 8.30 9.83
CA HIS A 68 8.14 7.18 9.03
C HIS A 68 7.53 7.63 7.71
N CYS A 69 6.90 8.81 7.67
CA CYS A 69 6.32 9.38 6.45
C CYS A 69 7.42 9.74 5.46
N SER A 70 8.50 10.38 5.92
CA SER A 70 9.68 10.63 5.09
C SER A 70 10.36 9.35 4.63
N SER A 71 10.43 8.32 5.49
CA SER A 71 11.01 7.03 5.11
C SER A 71 10.13 6.31 4.06
N LEU A 72 8.81 6.35 4.23
CA LEU A 72 7.85 5.79 3.28
C LEU A 72 7.89 6.54 1.95
N ARG A 73 8.01 7.87 1.98
CA ARG A 73 8.17 8.70 0.78
C ARG A 73 9.38 8.29 -0.04
N LYS A 74 10.54 8.03 0.58
CA LYS A 74 11.72 7.49 -0.13
C LYS A 74 11.43 6.14 -0.79
N VAL A 75 10.70 5.27 -0.11
CA VAL A 75 10.27 3.98 -0.70
C VAL A 75 9.39 4.20 -1.94
N MET A 76 8.47 5.17 -1.90
CA MET A 76 7.60 5.52 -3.04
C MET A 76 8.35 6.14 -4.21
N GLU A 77 9.28 7.06 -3.93
CA GLU A 77 10.14 7.70 -4.94
C GLU A 77 10.95 6.65 -5.70
N GLU A 78 11.57 5.71 -4.97
CA GLU A 78 12.36 4.63 -5.55
C GLU A 78 11.50 3.57 -6.27
N LEU A 79 10.33 3.21 -5.71
CA LEU A 79 9.38 2.28 -6.35
C LEU A 79 8.96 2.75 -7.75
N VAL A 80 9.06 4.05 -8.03
CA VAL A 80 8.64 4.68 -9.28
C VAL A 80 9.82 5.40 -9.98
N GLY A 81 11.02 5.29 -9.44
CA GLY A 81 12.20 6.09 -9.82
C GLY A 81 12.80 5.72 -11.18
N ASP A 82 12.50 4.52 -11.69
CA ASP A 82 12.87 4.08 -13.04
C ASP A 82 11.96 4.66 -14.15
N GLY A 83 11.01 5.52 -13.79
CA GLY A 83 10.06 6.15 -14.72
C GLY A 83 8.86 5.26 -15.10
N HIS A 84 8.73 4.06 -14.54
CA HIS A 84 7.71 3.09 -14.92
C HIS A 84 6.67 2.83 -13.82
N LEU A 85 5.80 3.82 -13.56
CA LEU A 85 4.61 3.60 -12.73
C LEU A 85 3.59 2.71 -13.46
N ASN A 86 3.02 1.73 -12.74
CA ASN A 86 1.92 0.90 -13.20
C ASN A 86 1.00 0.51 -12.04
N TRP A 87 -0.22 0.03 -12.34
CA TRP A 87 -1.20 -0.35 -11.31
C TRP A 87 -0.71 -1.47 -10.39
N GLY A 88 0.13 -2.40 -10.86
CA GLY A 88 0.74 -3.43 -10.01
C GLY A 88 1.66 -2.87 -8.93
N ARG A 89 2.44 -1.82 -9.25
CA ARG A 89 3.26 -1.09 -8.27
C ARG A 89 2.40 -0.30 -7.29
N VAL A 90 1.32 0.33 -7.78
CA VAL A 90 0.34 1.00 -6.90
C VAL A 90 -0.24 0.00 -5.90
N VAL A 91 -0.71 -1.17 -6.35
CA VAL A 91 -1.22 -2.22 -5.45
C VAL A 91 -0.16 -2.68 -4.45
N SER A 92 1.09 -2.87 -4.91
CA SER A 92 2.20 -3.30 -4.04
C SER A 92 2.51 -2.27 -2.95
N LEU A 93 2.43 -0.98 -3.27
CA LEU A 93 2.59 0.11 -2.32
C LEU A 93 1.52 0.05 -1.22
N PHE A 94 0.25 -0.10 -1.60
CA PHE A 94 -0.84 -0.23 -0.64
C PHE A 94 -0.67 -1.46 0.24
N ALA A 95 -0.38 -2.62 -0.34
CA ALA A 95 -0.14 -3.86 0.39
C ALA A 95 1.02 -3.73 1.39
N PHE A 96 2.15 -3.14 0.98
CA PHE A 96 3.29 -2.89 1.85
C PHE A 96 2.92 -1.99 3.04
N THR A 97 2.26 -0.86 2.78
CA THR A 97 1.87 0.08 3.84
C THR A 97 0.82 -0.53 4.78
N GLY A 98 -0.07 -1.40 4.27
CA GLY A 98 -1.01 -2.16 5.09
C GLY A 98 -0.32 -3.14 6.05
N VAL A 99 0.68 -3.88 5.56
CA VAL A 99 1.50 -4.78 6.39
C VAL A 99 2.29 -3.99 7.43
N LEU A 100 2.84 -2.82 7.05
CA LEU A 100 3.52 -1.90 7.94
C LEU A 100 2.62 -1.44 9.09
N ALA A 101 1.40 -0.99 8.77
CA ALA A 101 0.41 -0.55 9.75
C ALA A 101 0.00 -1.70 10.70
N ARG A 102 -0.26 -2.89 10.16
CA ARG A 102 -0.59 -4.09 10.95
C ARG A 102 0.53 -4.50 11.90
N LYS A 103 1.78 -4.56 11.43
CA LYS A 103 2.93 -4.93 12.27
C LYS A 103 3.18 -3.96 13.41
N ARG A 104 2.90 -2.67 13.22
CA ARG A 104 3.00 -1.67 14.29
C ARG A 104 1.98 -1.92 15.41
N LEU A 105 0.80 -2.46 15.10
CA LEU A 105 -0.17 -2.89 16.11
C LEU A 105 0.27 -4.18 16.81
N GLU A 106 0.82 -5.14 16.05
CA GLU A 106 1.31 -6.43 16.59
C GLU A 106 2.55 -6.28 17.48
N GLN A 107 3.38 -5.24 17.30
CA GLN A 107 4.50 -4.89 18.18
C GLN A 107 4.07 -4.28 19.54
N LYS A 108 2.76 -4.11 19.77
CA LYS A 108 2.18 -3.63 21.04
C LYS A 108 1.60 -4.72 21.97
N PRO A 109 2.15 -5.94 22.19
CA PRO A 109 1.64 -6.81 23.23
C PRO A 109 2.43 -6.60 24.54
N GLY A 110 1.80 -5.98 25.54
CA GLY A 110 2.14 -6.21 26.95
C GLY A 110 2.92 -5.15 27.75
N LEU A 111 3.00 -3.89 27.33
CA LEU A 111 3.62 -2.83 28.15
C LEU A 111 2.54 -2.00 28.88
N ASP A 112 2.74 -1.83 30.19
CA ASP A 112 1.93 -0.97 31.06
C ASP A 112 1.84 0.46 30.48
N PRO A 113 0.66 1.12 30.51
CA PRO A 113 0.45 2.48 29.97
C PRO A 113 1.40 3.55 30.54
N GLY A 114 2.04 3.29 31.69
CA GLY A 114 2.96 4.21 32.36
C GLY A 114 4.42 4.20 31.87
N GLN A 115 4.84 3.20 31.07
CA GLN A 115 6.22 3.14 30.53
C GLN A 115 6.33 3.63 29.08
N GLN A 116 5.21 4.05 28.49
CA GLN A 116 5.12 4.52 27.12
C GLN A 116 5.94 5.80 26.84
N GLN A 117 6.38 6.49 27.89
CA GLN A 117 7.21 7.68 27.79
C GLN A 117 8.71 7.39 27.51
N GLU A 118 9.20 6.16 27.71
CA GLU A 118 10.65 5.87 27.67
C GLU A 118 11.18 5.47 26.28
N LEU A 119 10.31 5.08 25.35
CA LEU A 119 10.62 4.96 23.93
C LEU A 119 9.86 6.07 23.20
N GLY A 120 10.45 7.26 23.09
CA GLY A 120 9.82 8.47 22.53
C GLY A 120 9.43 8.41 21.03
N GLN A 121 8.74 7.36 20.61
CA GLN A 121 8.20 7.16 19.27
C GLN A 121 6.68 7.31 19.35
N GLU A 122 6.18 8.48 18.94
CA GLU A 122 4.73 8.68 18.74
C GLU A 122 4.20 7.63 17.74
N PRO A 123 3.01 7.04 18.01
CA PRO A 123 2.42 6.06 17.11
C PRO A 123 2.10 6.72 15.77
N ILE A 124 2.75 6.26 14.71
CA ILE A 124 2.45 6.64 13.32
C ILE A 124 0.95 6.46 13.09
N SER A 125 0.27 7.52 12.70
CA SER A 125 -1.15 7.44 12.40
C SER A 125 -1.35 6.76 11.05
N CYS A 126 -2.29 5.81 10.96
CA CYS A 126 -2.75 5.28 9.67
C CYS A 126 -3.18 6.41 8.71
N ARG A 127 -3.65 7.52 9.28
CA ARG A 127 -3.99 8.72 8.53
C ARG A 127 -2.76 9.40 7.92
N GLU A 128 -1.65 9.55 8.65
CA GLU A 128 -0.43 10.17 8.12
C GLU A 128 0.18 9.32 6.99
N LEU A 129 0.12 7.99 7.10
CA LEU A 129 0.52 7.09 6.03
C LEU A 129 -0.41 7.22 4.80
N ALA A 130 -1.72 7.36 5.02
CA ALA A 130 -2.68 7.59 3.95
C ALA A 130 -2.48 8.95 3.26
N GLU A 131 -2.24 10.01 4.03
CA GLU A 131 -1.90 11.35 3.52
C GLU A 131 -0.60 11.30 2.72
N THR A 132 0.42 10.57 3.18
CA THR A 132 1.68 10.38 2.42
C THR A 132 1.43 9.69 1.07
N ILE A 133 0.57 8.67 1.02
CA ILE A 133 0.17 8.02 -0.24
C ILE A 133 -0.59 9.02 -1.14
N ALA A 134 -1.48 9.82 -0.57
CA ALA A 134 -2.30 10.78 -1.29
C ALA A 134 -1.47 11.93 -1.89
N ASP A 135 -0.51 12.47 -1.13
CA ASP A 135 0.42 13.49 -1.60
C ASP A 135 1.23 12.97 -2.79
N TYR A 136 1.75 11.75 -2.69
CA TYR A 136 2.56 11.19 -3.75
C TYR A 136 1.75 10.82 -5.00
N LEU A 137 0.71 9.99 -4.86
CA LEU A 137 -0.03 9.52 -6.02
C LEU A 137 -1.01 10.58 -6.54
N GLY A 138 -1.76 11.22 -5.65
CA GLY A 138 -2.85 12.12 -5.96
C GLY A 138 -2.43 13.55 -6.30
N GLU A 139 -1.23 13.98 -5.91
CA GLU A 139 -0.67 15.29 -6.27
C GLU A 139 0.55 15.17 -7.19
N GLU A 140 1.60 14.46 -6.79
CA GLU A 140 2.85 14.40 -7.57
C GLU A 140 2.76 13.50 -8.82
N LYS A 141 2.04 12.37 -8.74
CA LYS A 141 1.77 11.46 -9.86
C LYS A 141 0.39 11.65 -10.47
N LYS A 142 -0.24 12.82 -10.25
CA LYS A 142 -1.59 13.10 -10.77
C LYS A 142 -1.70 12.98 -12.28
N ASP A 143 -0.68 13.42 -13.03
CA ASP A 143 -0.70 13.35 -14.50
C ASP A 143 -0.71 11.89 -14.95
N TRP A 144 0.11 11.03 -14.33
CA TRP A 144 0.07 9.60 -14.60
C TRP A 144 -1.30 8.98 -14.26
N LEU A 145 -1.91 9.35 -13.13
CA LEU A 145 -3.26 8.89 -12.80
C LEU A 145 -4.25 9.33 -13.88
N LEU A 146 -4.24 10.59 -14.30
CA LEU A 146 -5.14 11.11 -15.34
C LEU A 146 -4.94 10.42 -16.69
N ASP A 147 -3.69 10.22 -17.11
CA ASP A 147 -3.33 9.49 -18.34
C ASP A 147 -3.77 8.01 -18.30
N ASN A 148 -4.04 7.47 -17.11
CA ASN A 148 -4.53 6.12 -16.89
C ASN A 148 -5.99 6.08 -16.41
N ASP A 149 -6.83 7.04 -16.80
CA ASP A 149 -8.27 7.13 -16.46
C ASP A 149 -8.58 7.23 -14.95
N GLY A 150 -7.62 7.70 -14.14
CA GLY A 150 -7.73 7.79 -12.69
C GLY A 150 -8.05 6.46 -12.02
N TRP A 151 -8.79 6.50 -10.92
CA TRP A 151 -9.18 5.29 -10.20
C TRP A 151 -10.25 4.45 -10.94
N GLU A 152 -10.92 5.00 -11.96
CA GLU A 152 -11.75 4.18 -12.87
C GLU A 152 -10.87 3.29 -13.76
N GLY A 153 -9.73 3.79 -14.23
CA GLY A 153 -8.76 2.96 -14.94
C GLY A 153 -8.19 1.83 -14.07
N PHE A 154 -7.99 2.09 -12.77
CA PHE A 154 -7.66 1.04 -11.82
C PHE A 154 -8.76 -0.02 -11.70
N CYS A 155 -10.03 0.39 -11.65
CA CYS A 155 -11.15 -0.55 -11.64
C CYS A 155 -11.15 -1.43 -12.90
N LYS A 156 -10.94 -0.86 -14.10
CA LYS A 156 -10.79 -1.60 -15.36
C LYS A 156 -9.65 -2.61 -15.27
N TYR A 157 -8.46 -2.18 -14.84
CA TYR A 157 -7.31 -3.04 -14.61
C TYR A 157 -7.64 -4.21 -13.68
N SER A 158 -8.36 -3.95 -12.57
CA SER A 158 -8.73 -4.99 -11.60
C SER A 158 -9.70 -6.04 -12.17
N ARG A 159 -10.61 -5.62 -13.07
CA ARG A 159 -11.56 -6.53 -13.74
C ARG A 159 -10.81 -7.44 -14.71
N SER A 160 -9.91 -6.90 -15.52
CA SER A 160 -9.06 -7.68 -16.41
C SER A 160 -8.15 -8.64 -15.64
N ALA A 161 -7.61 -8.23 -14.50
CA ALA A 161 -6.84 -9.10 -13.62
C ALA A 161 -7.66 -10.30 -13.10
N ARG A 162 -8.95 -10.10 -12.81
CA ARG A 162 -9.87 -11.18 -12.39
C ARG A 162 -10.18 -12.15 -13.52
N GLU A 163 -10.45 -11.64 -14.73
CA GLU A 163 -10.76 -12.46 -15.91
C GLU A 163 -9.55 -13.30 -16.32
N VAL A 164 -8.36 -12.70 -16.34
CA VAL A 164 -7.09 -13.41 -16.56
C VAL A 164 -6.78 -14.41 -15.44
N SER A 165 -7.25 -14.17 -14.21
CA SER A 165 -7.11 -15.18 -13.15
C SER A 165 -7.92 -16.46 -13.43
N GLN A 166 -8.94 -16.38 -14.28
CA GLN A 166 -9.69 -17.55 -14.76
C GLN A 166 -8.99 -18.20 -15.98
N ASP A 167 -8.22 -17.45 -16.76
CA ASP A 167 -7.51 -17.94 -17.96
C ASP A 167 -5.99 -18.09 -17.73
N SER A 168 -5.55 -19.33 -17.49
CA SER A 168 -4.28 -19.69 -16.85
C SER A 168 -2.96 -19.19 -17.50
N SER A 169 -2.96 -18.71 -18.74
CA SER A 169 -1.73 -18.35 -19.47
C SER A 169 -1.30 -16.88 -19.33
N MET A 170 -2.25 -15.94 -19.17
CA MET A 170 -1.94 -14.50 -19.09
C MET A 170 -1.56 -14.02 -17.67
N LYS A 171 -1.72 -14.88 -16.65
CA LYS A 171 -1.33 -14.62 -15.26
C LYS A 171 0.13 -14.17 -15.17
N THR A 172 1.04 -14.87 -15.85
CA THR A 172 2.48 -14.63 -15.70
C THR A 172 2.92 -13.25 -16.17
N ALA A 173 2.31 -12.67 -17.21
CA ALA A 173 2.69 -11.36 -17.74
C ALA A 173 2.23 -10.19 -16.85
N LEU A 174 1.00 -10.27 -16.33
CA LEU A 174 0.47 -9.31 -15.37
C LEU A 174 1.24 -9.36 -14.03
N PHE A 175 1.53 -10.57 -13.56
CA PHE A 175 2.33 -10.76 -12.36
C PHE A 175 3.82 -10.48 -12.57
N ALA A 176 4.35 -10.54 -13.79
CA ALA A 176 5.71 -10.06 -14.08
C ALA A 176 5.79 -8.53 -13.93
N ALA A 177 4.77 -7.79 -14.40
CA ALA A 177 4.70 -6.34 -14.24
C ALA A 177 4.50 -5.91 -12.76
N ALA A 178 3.73 -6.66 -11.97
CA ALA A 178 3.59 -6.46 -10.52
C ALA A 178 4.78 -7.00 -9.70
N GLY A 179 5.44 -8.05 -10.19
CA GLY A 179 6.59 -8.71 -9.56
C GLY A 179 7.85 -7.84 -9.52
N VAL A 180 7.99 -6.92 -10.47
CA VAL A 180 9.02 -5.86 -10.42
C VAL A 180 8.79 -4.92 -9.23
N GLY A 181 7.54 -4.63 -8.86
CA GLY A 181 7.23 -3.77 -7.70
C GLY A 181 7.76 -4.34 -6.38
N LEU A 182 7.57 -5.63 -6.15
CA LEU A 182 8.06 -6.33 -4.94
C LEU A 182 9.56 -6.63 -4.96
N ALA A 183 10.12 -7.03 -6.11
CA ALA A 183 11.56 -7.20 -6.26
C ALA A 183 12.30 -5.87 -6.07
N GLY A 184 11.73 -4.77 -6.57
CA GLY A 184 12.18 -3.40 -6.33
C GLY A 184 12.22 -3.06 -4.84
N LEU A 185 11.14 -3.31 -4.10
CA LEU A 185 11.10 -3.07 -2.64
C LEU A 185 12.18 -3.85 -1.87
N THR A 186 12.52 -5.07 -2.31
CA THR A 186 13.53 -5.91 -1.66
C THR A 186 14.95 -5.36 -1.87
N PHE A 187 15.23 -4.80 -3.06
CA PHE A 187 16.48 -4.11 -3.34
C PHE A 187 16.70 -2.89 -2.42
N LEU A 188 15.61 -2.21 -2.02
CA LEU A 188 15.66 -0.99 -1.20
C LEU A 188 16.00 -1.21 0.28
N LEU A 189 15.81 -2.42 0.80
CA LEU A 189 15.92 -2.70 2.23
C LEU A 189 17.18 -3.50 2.60
N VAL A 190 18.01 -3.85 1.63
CA VAL A 190 19.25 -4.63 1.82
C VAL A 190 20.51 -3.77 1.63
N ARG A 191 20.37 -2.45 1.38
CA ARG A 191 21.49 -1.53 1.13
C ARG A 191 21.65 -0.49 2.23
#